data_AF-A0A0F0GIX1-F1
#
_entry.id   AF-A0A0F0GIX1-F1
#
_cell.length_a   1.000
_cell.length_b   1.000
_cell.length_c   1.000
_cell.angle_alpha   90.00
_cell.angle_beta   90.00
_cell.angle_gamma   90.00
#
_symmetry.space_group_name_H-M   'P 1'
#
loop_
_entity.id
_entity.type
_entity.pdbx_description
1 polymer ?
#
loop_
_entity_poly.entity_id
_entity_poly.type
_entity_poly.pdbx_seq_one_letter_code
_entity_poly.pdbx_strand_id
1 'polypeptide(L)'
;TLKQLAYLHAGGFAAGELKHGPIALIEGGLPVVVVVPSPRGRSVLHDKIDFLIRGIRARGGRTIVIAAEGDEAVGPYADHLIRIPATPTLLQPLVSTVPLQVFACELA
;
A
#
# COMPACT_ATOMS: atom_id res chain seq x y z
N THR A 1 4.86 8.82 -11.11
CA THR A 1 3.49 9.34 -11.31
C THR A 1 3.07 10.34 -10.25
N LEU A 2 2.86 9.99 -8.97
CA LEU A 2 2.41 10.95 -7.94
C LEU A 2 3.28 12.21 -7.80
N LYS A 3 4.60 12.06 -7.67
CA LYS A 3 5.55 13.20 -7.64
C LYS A 3 5.53 14.05 -8.91
N GLN A 4 5.20 13.45 -10.05
CA GLN A 4 5.23 14.12 -11.35
C GLN A 4 3.93 14.90 -11.63
N LEU A 5 2.81 14.50 -11.02
CA LEU A 5 1.49 15.08 -11.29
C LEU A 5 1.00 15.97 -10.15
N ALA A 6 1.27 15.62 -8.88
CA ALA A 6 0.65 16.29 -7.73
C ALA A 6 1.58 17.26 -6.96
N TYR A 7 2.84 17.47 -7.40
CA TYR A 7 3.87 18.25 -6.67
C TYR A 7 4.05 17.89 -5.17
N LEU A 8 3.55 16.74 -4.73
CA LEU A 8 3.67 16.22 -3.38
C LEU A 8 5.02 15.53 -3.18
N HIS A 9 5.59 15.62 -1.98
CA HIS A 9 6.75 14.83 -1.59
C HIS A 9 6.36 13.35 -1.37
N ALA A 10 6.15 12.61 -2.46
CA ALA A 10 5.85 11.18 -2.43
C ALA A 10 7.14 10.34 -2.60
N GLY A 11 7.36 9.37 -1.72
CA GLY A 11 8.46 8.41 -1.81
C GLY A 11 7.92 6.97 -1.92
N GLY A 12 8.38 6.22 -2.92
CA GLY A 12 8.11 4.79 -3.03
C GLY A 12 9.23 3.99 -2.38
N PHE A 13 8.88 3.01 -1.54
CA PHE A 13 9.85 2.15 -0.86
C PHE A 13 9.44 0.69 -1.02
N ALA A 14 10.42 -0.20 -1.13
CA ALA A 14 10.13 -1.62 -0.94
C ALA A 14 9.72 -1.85 0.52
N ALA A 15 8.72 -2.69 0.77
CA ALA A 15 8.21 -2.92 2.12
C ALA A 15 9.29 -3.38 3.11
N GLY A 16 10.25 -4.19 2.64
CA GLY A 16 11.38 -4.63 3.46
C GLY A 16 12.35 -3.53 3.86
N GLU A 17 12.40 -2.41 3.13
CA GLU A 17 13.29 -1.29 3.40
C GLU A 17 12.67 -0.27 4.35
N LEU A 18 11.34 -0.20 4.44
CA LEU A 18 10.65 0.78 5.27
C LEU A 18 11.12 0.69 6.74
N LYS A 19 11.36 -0.52 7.25
CA LYS A 19 11.83 -0.75 8.63
C LYS A 19 13.26 -0.26 8.93
N HIS A 20 14.07 0.04 7.91
CA HIS A 20 15.47 0.41 8.06
C HIS A 20 15.72 1.93 8.11
N GLY A 21 14.67 2.75 8.16
CA GLY A 21 14.81 4.21 8.27
C GLY A 21 13.51 4.95 7.93
N PRO A 22 12.91 4.72 6.75
CA PRO A 22 11.72 5.46 6.31
C PRO A 22 10.52 5.39 7.26
N ILE A 23 10.38 4.31 8.03
CA ILE A 23 9.31 4.16 9.04
C ILE A 23 9.41 5.19 10.17
N ALA A 24 10.60 5.75 10.42
CA ALA A 24 10.79 6.81 11.40
C ALA A 24 10.21 8.16 10.95
N LEU A 25 9.94 8.33 9.65
CA LEU A 25 9.32 9.53 9.08
C LEU A 25 7.79 9.50 9.18
N ILE A 26 7.20 8.42 9.71
CA ILE A 26 5.75 8.30 9.86
C ILE A 26 5.32 9.09 11.08
N GLU A 27 4.55 10.13 10.83
CA GLU A 27 3.92 10.98 11.83
C GLU A 27 2.39 10.87 11.74
N GLY A 28 1.72 11.42 12.77
CA GLY A 28 0.27 11.39 12.88
C GLY A 28 -0.43 11.98 11.66
N GLY A 29 -1.29 11.19 11.01
CA GLY A 29 -2.11 11.63 9.88
C GLY A 29 -1.43 11.52 8.51
N LEU A 30 -0.14 11.17 8.43
CA LEU A 30 0.55 10.99 7.14
C LEU A 30 -0.12 9.85 6.34
N PRO A 31 -0.64 10.12 5.12
CA PRO A 31 -1.23 9.07 4.29
C PRO A 31 -0.14 8.18 3.70
N VAL A 32 -0.26 6.87 3.92
CA VAL A 32 0.65 5.86 3.39
C VAL A 32 -0.14 4.88 2.54
N VAL A 33 0.14 4.87 1.23
CA VAL A 33 -0.45 3.91 0.30
C VAL A 33 0.36 2.62 0.31
N VAL A 34 -0.29 1.50 0.57
CA VAL A 34 0.33 0.17 0.65
C VAL A 34 -0.29 -0.75 -0.39
N VAL A 35 0.54 -1.31 -1.27
CA VAL A 35 0.11 -2.31 -2.26
C VAL A 35 0.42 -3.70 -1.72
N VAL A 36 -0.63 -4.49 -1.48
CA VAL A 36 -0.53 -5.83 -0.89
C VAL A 36 -0.36 -6.86 -2.00
N PRO A 37 0.69 -7.69 -2.01
CA PRO A 37 0.85 -8.77 -2.97
C PRO A 37 -0.21 -9.85 -2.72
N SER A 38 -0.63 -10.55 -3.77
CA SER A 38 -1.65 -11.58 -3.67
C SER A 38 -1.23 -12.67 -2.69
N PRO A 39 -2.14 -13.14 -1.82
CA PRO A 39 -1.86 -14.26 -0.93
C PRO A 39 -1.57 -15.55 -1.72
N ARG A 40 -2.04 -15.63 -2.97
CA ARG A 40 -1.78 -16.76 -3.87
C ARG A 40 -0.35 -16.67 -4.42
N GLY A 41 0.52 -17.58 -3.95
CA GLY A 41 1.89 -17.75 -4.44
C GLY A 41 2.96 -16.88 -3.76
N ARG A 42 2.58 -15.97 -2.85
CA ARG A 42 3.52 -15.08 -2.13
C ARG A 42 3.13 -14.87 -0.65
N SER A 43 2.64 -15.90 0.03
CA SER A 43 2.17 -15.82 1.43
C SER A 43 3.19 -15.18 2.39
N VAL A 44 4.47 -15.55 2.30
CA VAL A 44 5.53 -14.98 3.16
C VAL A 44 5.72 -13.47 2.94
N LEU A 45 5.46 -12.97 1.74
CA LEU A 45 5.50 -11.53 1.48
C LEU A 45 4.23 -10.84 1.97
N HIS A 46 3.09 -11.51 1.87
CA HIS A 46 1.81 -11.03 2.38
C HIS A 46 1.87 -10.81 3.91
N ASP A 47 2.30 -11.81 4.69
CA ASP A 47 2.43 -11.70 6.15
C ASP A 47 3.35 -10.53 6.59
N LYS A 48 4.41 -10.27 5.81
CA LYS A 48 5.33 -9.16 6.06
C LYS A 48 4.68 -7.80 5.83
N ILE A 49 3.78 -7.70 4.86
CA ILE A 49 3.02 -6.48 4.57
C ILE A 49 2.01 -6.22 5.68
N ASP A 50 1.36 -7.25 6.22
CA ASP A 50 0.45 -7.08 7.36
C ASP A 50 1.16 -6.49 8.58
N PHE A 51 2.36 -6.99 8.88
CA PHE A 51 3.19 -6.43 9.95
C PHE A 51 3.58 -4.96 9.68
N LEU A 52 3.88 -4.63 8.42
CA LEU A 52 4.19 -3.27 7.99
C LEU A 52 3.03 -2.31 8.23
N ILE A 53 1.82 -2.69 7.79
CA ILE A 53 0.59 -1.87 7.93
C ILE A 53 0.33 -1.58 9.41
N ARG A 54 0.45 -2.60 10.27
CA ARG A 54 0.32 -2.42 11.73
C ARG A 54 1.38 -1.46 12.29
N GLY A 55 2.62 -1.56 11.83
CA GLY A 55 3.72 -0.68 12.23
C GLY A 55 3.50 0.79 11.83
N ILE A 56 2.91 1.03 10.65
CA ILE A 56 2.50 2.36 10.18
C ILE A 56 1.40 2.92 11.10
N ARG A 57 0.35 2.14 11.34
CA ARG A 57 -0.80 2.55 12.16
C ARG A 57 -0.41 2.83 13.61
N ALA A 58 0.47 2.01 14.19
CA ALA A 58 0.98 2.21 15.55
C ALA A 58 1.73 3.56 15.73
N ARG A 59 2.18 4.18 14.64
CA ARG A 59 2.82 5.51 14.62
C ARG A 59 1.86 6.64 14.24
N GLY A 60 0.56 6.34 14.10
CA GLY A 60 -0.47 7.32 13.76
C GLY A 60 -0.58 7.62 12.26
N GLY A 61 0.14 6.91 11.38
CA GLY A 61 -0.04 7.04 9.94
C GLY A 61 -1.40 6.52 9.49
N ARG A 62 -1.98 7.14 8.46
CA ARG A 62 -3.24 6.71 7.83
C ARG A 62 -2.96 5.73 6.70
N THR A 63 -3.49 4.52 6.77
CA THR A 63 -3.20 3.45 5.81
C THR A 63 -4.25 3.40 4.70
N ILE A 64 -3.80 3.56 3.45
CA ILE A 64 -4.61 3.35 2.25
C ILE A 64 -4.11 2.07 1.58
N VAL A 65 -4.84 0.99 1.72
CA VAL A 65 -4.40 -0.36 1.34
C VAL A 65 -5.05 -0.75 0.03
N ILE A 66 -4.24 -1.17 -0.95
CA ILE A 66 -4.71 -1.76 -2.21
C ILE A 66 -4.49 -3.28 -2.12
N ALA A 67 -5.57 -4.04 -2.18
CA ALA A 67 -5.53 -5.50 -2.04
C ALA A 67 -6.50 -6.19 -2.99
N ALA A 68 -6.27 -7.49 -3.23
CA ALA A 68 -7.15 -8.27 -4.09
C ALA A 68 -8.54 -8.48 -3.45
N GLU A 69 -9.56 -8.61 -4.28
CA GLU A 69 -10.86 -9.12 -3.86
C GLU A 69 -10.72 -10.49 -3.17
N GLY A 70 -11.40 -10.65 -2.03
CA GLY A 70 -11.34 -11.86 -1.20
C GLY A 70 -10.13 -11.95 -0.26
N ASP A 71 -9.21 -10.98 -0.28
CA ASP A 71 -8.14 -10.87 0.71
C ASP A 71 -8.65 -10.18 1.99
N GLU A 72 -9.15 -10.97 2.93
CA GLU A 72 -9.74 -10.45 4.17
C GLU A 72 -8.71 -10.16 5.27
N ALA A 73 -7.46 -10.61 5.10
CA ALA A 73 -6.42 -10.49 6.13
C ALA A 73 -6.06 -9.02 6.44
N VAL A 74 -6.13 -8.15 5.43
CA VAL A 74 -5.72 -6.74 5.54
C VAL A 74 -6.82 -5.79 6.00
N GLY A 75 -8.08 -6.21 5.91
CA GLY A 75 -9.26 -5.38 6.22
C GLY A 75 -9.22 -4.74 7.61
N PRO A 76 -8.89 -5.48 8.69
CA PRO A 76 -8.83 -4.92 10.05
C PRO A 76 -7.75 -3.84 10.28
N TYR A 77 -6.81 -3.69 9.35
CA TYR A 77 -5.63 -2.81 9.51
C TYR A 77 -5.60 -1.66 8.50
N ALA A 78 -6.54 -1.62 7.57
CA ALA A 78 -6.68 -0.59 6.56
C ALA A 78 -7.65 0.51 7.04
N ASP A 79 -7.21 1.77 7.09
CA ASP A 79 -8.14 2.89 7.29
C ASP A 79 -9.00 3.10 6.03
N HIS A 80 -8.40 2.89 4.86
CA HIS A 80 -9.10 2.80 3.58
C HIS A 80 -8.65 1.56 2.82
N LEU A 81 -9.59 0.76 2.32
CA LEU A 81 -9.32 -0.45 1.55
C LEU A 81 -9.84 -0.29 0.12
N ILE A 82 -8.93 -0.33 -0.85
CA ILE A 82 -9.22 -0.34 -2.28
C ILE A 82 -9.09 -1.77 -2.77
N ARG A 83 -10.21 -2.39 -3.12
CA ARG A 83 -10.24 -3.73 -3.70
C ARG A 83 -9.93 -3.65 -5.20
N ILE A 84 -9.02 -4.49 -5.66
CA ILE A 84 -8.76 -4.74 -7.08
C ILE A 84 -9.15 -6.17 -7.45
N PRO A 85 -9.55 -6.45 -8.70
CA PRO A 85 -9.91 -7.79 -9.12
C PRO A 85 -8.83 -8.82 -8.81
N ALA A 86 -9.23 -10.03 -8.42
CA ALA A 86 -8.29 -11.12 -8.23
C ALA A 86 -7.66 -11.53 -9.56
N THR A 87 -6.34 -11.32 -9.70
CA THR A 87 -5.59 -11.62 -10.93
C THR A 87 -4.39 -12.54 -10.66
N PRO A 88 -3.84 -13.22 -11.68
CA PRO A 88 -2.57 -13.93 -11.56
C PRO A 88 -1.46 -13.07 -10.96
N THR A 89 -0.59 -13.67 -10.14
CA THR A 89 0.47 -12.98 -9.38
C THR A 89 1.38 -12.11 -10.27
N LEU A 90 1.61 -12.53 -11.53
CA LEU A 90 2.42 -11.78 -12.49
C LEU A 90 1.72 -10.53 -13.04
N LEU A 91 0.39 -10.52 -13.10
CA LEU A 91 -0.41 -9.40 -13.63
C LEU A 91 -0.82 -8.42 -12.55
N GLN A 92 -0.77 -8.81 -11.28
CA GLN A 92 -1.19 -7.97 -10.17
C GLN A 92 -0.48 -6.61 -10.11
N PRO A 93 0.85 -6.49 -10.36
CA PRO A 93 1.51 -5.18 -10.39
C PRO A 93 0.94 -4.23 -11.44
N LEU A 94 0.46 -4.77 -12.58
CA LEU A 94 -0.17 -3.96 -13.63
C LEU A 94 -1.52 -3.45 -13.13
N VAL A 95 -2.36 -4.33 -12.57
CA VAL A 95 -3.69 -3.98 -12.08
C VAL A 95 -3.64 -3.00 -10.91
N SER A 96 -2.68 -3.17 -9.98
CA SER A 96 -2.53 -2.27 -8.83
C SER A 96 -2.05 -0.87 -9.19
N THR A 97 -1.55 -0.64 -10.42
CA THR A 97 -1.20 0.71 -10.87
C THR A 97 -2.42 1.56 -11.22
N VAL A 98 -3.54 0.95 -11.63
CA VAL A 98 -4.78 1.65 -12.00
C VAL A 98 -5.30 2.57 -10.89
N PRO A 99 -5.53 2.11 -9.65
CA PRO A 99 -5.96 3.00 -8.58
C PRO A 99 -4.94 4.09 -8.24
N LEU A 100 -3.63 3.81 -8.39
CA LEU A 100 -2.58 4.82 -8.17
C LEU A 100 -2.59 5.90 -9.24
N GLN A 101 -2.91 5.54 -10.49
CA GLN A 101 -3.06 6.48 -11.60
C GLN A 101 -4.29 7.35 -11.40
N VAL A 102 -5.45 6.75 -11.06
CA VAL A 102 -6.68 7.50 -10.75
C VAL A 102 -6.43 8.47 -9.60
N PHE A 103 -5.85 8.00 -8.49
CA PHE A 103 -5.49 8.86 -7.36
C PHE A 103 -4.56 10.00 -7.75
N ALA A 104 -3.57 9.75 -8.61
CA ALA A 104 -2.69 10.80 -9.08
C ALA A 104 -3.38 11.82 -10.01
N CYS A 105 -4.35 11.39 -10.82
CA CYS A 105 -5.14 12.28 -11.68
C CYS A 105 -6.10 13.16 -10.88
N GLU A 106 -6.75 12.64 -9.84
CA GLU A 106 -7.67 13.41 -8.98
C GLU A 106 -6.95 14.43 -8.09
N LEU A 107 -5.63 14.27 -7.89
CA LEU A 107 -4.79 15.19 -7.12
C LEU A 107 -4.10 16.27 -7.97
N ALA A 108 -4.13 16.13 -9.30
CA ALA A 108 -3.51 17.07 -10.25
C ALA A 108 -4.44 18.25 -10.53
#